data_AF-A0A2E1RNZ7-F1
#
_entry.id   AF-A0A2E1RNZ7-F1
#
_cell.length_a   1.000
_cell.length_b   1.000
_cell.length_c   1.000
_cell.angle_alpha   90.00
_cell.angle_beta   90.00
_cell.angle_gamma   90.00
#
_symmetry.space_group_name_H-M   'P 1'
#
loop_
_entity.id
_entity.type
_entity.pdbx_description
1 polymer ?
#
loop_
_entity_poly.entity_id
_entity_poly.type
_entity_poly.pdbx_seq_one_letter_code
_entity_poly.pdbx_strand_id
1 'polypeptide(L)'
;MRINNFNNNIKANGFSLVELLLVLGIISIMASIVISSFTNAAQDSRNVVARQQQATLQSALNNWVAGQVGGFERPDPLNPNLVFHRSIAYVRNKYNYADNYWTESPSSSRASRSTLGKIGRLELISKYLDADSYQHFIQSSEGEYPDIILTQAMKKTGQYLTLSDWDQIQSAQAVTYPKVKLFP
;
A
#
# COMPACT_ATOMS: atom_id res chain seq x y z
N MET A 1 -68.46 -24.76 41.20
CA MET A 1 -67.49 -24.24 40.20
C MET A 1 -66.21 -25.06 40.36
N ARG A 2 -65.81 -25.86 39.36
CA ARG A 2 -64.57 -26.67 39.42
C ARG A 2 -63.46 -25.94 38.64
N ILE A 3 -62.30 -25.78 39.26
CA ILE A 3 -61.10 -25.23 38.61
C ILE A 3 -60.26 -26.44 38.16
N ASN A 4 -60.07 -26.59 36.85
CA ASN A 4 -59.24 -27.66 36.29
C ASN A 4 -57.77 -27.22 36.28
N ASN A 5 -56.96 -27.77 37.19
CA ASN A 5 -55.51 -27.61 37.15
C ASN A 5 -54.93 -28.45 36.01
N PHE A 6 -54.60 -27.81 34.89
CA PHE A 6 -53.81 -28.43 33.83
C PHE A 6 -52.34 -28.54 34.29
N ASN A 7 -51.98 -29.70 34.83
CA ASN A 7 -50.59 -30.03 35.14
C ASN A 7 -49.79 -30.18 33.85
N ASN A 8 -49.14 -29.11 33.43
CA ASN A 8 -48.19 -29.09 32.31
C ASN A 8 -46.95 -29.90 32.67
N ASN A 9 -46.99 -31.22 32.45
CA ASN A 9 -45.84 -32.10 32.51
C ASN A 9 -44.89 -31.82 31.34
N ILE A 10 -44.11 -30.75 31.43
CA ILE A 10 -42.96 -30.53 30.56
C ILE A 10 -41.95 -31.64 30.89
N LYS A 11 -41.86 -32.65 30.02
CA LYS A 11 -40.84 -33.70 30.13
C LYS A 11 -39.46 -33.05 29.93
N ALA A 12 -38.70 -32.93 31.02
CA ALA A 12 -37.32 -32.45 30.98
C ALA A 12 -36.41 -33.53 30.37
N ASN A 13 -36.38 -33.61 29.04
CA ASN A 13 -35.40 -34.41 28.30
C ASN A 13 -34.04 -33.71 28.37
N GLY A 14 -33.32 -33.90 29.49
CA GLY A 14 -31.96 -33.39 29.67
C GLY A 14 -30.94 -34.20 28.87
N PHE A 15 -29.97 -33.51 28.25
CA PHE A 15 -28.81 -34.14 27.63
C PHE A 15 -27.94 -34.85 28.68
N SER A 16 -27.39 -36.01 28.34
CA SER A 16 -26.38 -36.67 29.16
C SER A 16 -25.08 -35.86 29.17
N LEU A 17 -24.38 -35.87 30.32
CA LEU A 17 -23.05 -35.27 30.44
C LEU A 17 -22.04 -35.87 29.43
N VAL A 18 -22.20 -37.15 29.08
CA VAL A 18 -21.37 -37.82 28.06
C VAL A 18 -21.69 -37.32 26.65
N GLU A 19 -22.96 -37.07 26.33
CA GLU A 19 -23.36 -36.50 25.04
C GLU A 19 -22.85 -35.06 24.89
N LEU A 20 -22.93 -34.26 25.96
CA LEU A 20 -22.37 -32.91 25.99
C LEU A 20 -20.85 -32.93 25.74
N LEU A 21 -20.12 -33.83 26.41
CA LEU A 21 -18.67 -33.99 26.22
C LEU A 21 -18.31 -34.42 24.79
N LEU A 22 -19.08 -35.35 24.20
CA LEU A 22 -18.90 -35.77 22.81
C LEU A 22 -19.08 -34.58 21.84
N VAL A 23 -20.15 -33.81 22.00
CA VAL A 23 -20.47 -32.65 21.16
C VAL A 23 -19.39 -31.58 21.28
N LEU A 24 -18.95 -31.23 22.49
CA LEU A 24 -17.87 -30.26 22.70
C LEU A 24 -16.53 -30.75 22.12
N GLY A 25 -16.24 -32.05 22.23
CA GLY A 25 -15.08 -32.68 21.59
C GLY A 25 -15.09 -32.50 20.06
N ILE A 26 -16.19 -32.86 19.40
CA ILE A 26 -16.33 -32.73 17.94
C ILE A 26 -16.24 -31.27 17.49
N ILE A 27 -16.91 -30.35 18.21
CA ILE A 27 -16.86 -28.91 17.91
C ILE A 27 -15.43 -28.37 18.04
N SER A 28 -14.67 -28.78 19.07
CA SER A 28 -13.29 -28.32 19.27
C SER A 28 -12.36 -28.71 18.10
N ILE A 29 -12.51 -29.93 17.59
CA ILE A 29 -11.73 -30.44 16.46
C ILE A 29 -12.10 -29.66 15.19
N MET A 30 -13.39 -29.54 14.87
CA MET A 30 -13.82 -28.80 13.67
C MET A 30 -13.45 -27.31 13.73
N ALA A 31 -13.59 -26.67 14.88
CA ALA A 31 -13.23 -25.26 15.05
C ALA A 31 -11.74 -25.01 14.74
N SER A 32 -10.83 -25.88 15.17
CA SER A 32 -9.39 -25.72 14.91
C SER A 32 -9.04 -25.70 13.41
N ILE A 33 -9.68 -26.58 12.63
CA ILE A 33 -9.49 -26.68 11.18
C ILE A 33 -10.08 -25.46 10.47
N VAL A 34 -11.29 -25.06 10.86
CA VAL A 34 -12.03 -23.94 10.27
C VAL A 34 -11.36 -22.58 10.55
N ILE A 35 -10.84 -22.36 11.76
CA ILE A 35 -10.09 -21.13 12.10
C ILE A 35 -8.81 -21.03 11.25
N SER A 36 -8.13 -22.16 11.04
CA SER A 36 -6.88 -22.22 10.27
C SER A 36 -7.12 -21.91 8.79
N SER A 37 -8.16 -22.48 8.17
CA SER A 37 -8.48 -22.22 6.76
C SER A 37 -8.90 -20.77 6.52
N PHE A 38 -9.75 -20.19 7.39
CA PHE A 38 -10.12 -18.78 7.30
C PHE A 38 -8.93 -17.84 7.52
N THR A 39 -8.01 -18.17 8.43
CA THR A 39 -6.83 -17.35 8.71
C THR A 39 -5.89 -17.31 7.51
N ASN A 40 -5.63 -18.46 6.87
CA ASN A 40 -4.80 -18.54 5.67
C ASN A 40 -5.44 -17.78 4.49
N ALA A 41 -6.72 -18.02 4.21
CA ALA A 41 -7.47 -17.29 3.17
C ALA A 41 -7.49 -15.77 3.40
N ALA A 42 -7.56 -15.33 4.65
CA ALA A 42 -7.48 -13.91 5.01
C ALA A 42 -6.08 -13.31 4.83
N GLN A 43 -5.01 -14.09 5.07
CA GLN A 43 -3.63 -13.67 4.76
C GLN A 43 -3.42 -13.55 3.25
N ASP A 44 -3.85 -14.54 2.47
CA ASP A 44 -3.75 -14.53 1.01
C ASP A 44 -4.54 -13.36 0.39
N SER A 45 -5.75 -13.11 0.89
CA SER A 45 -6.55 -11.95 0.48
C SER A 45 -5.80 -10.63 0.73
N ARG A 46 -5.13 -10.47 1.89
CA ARG A 46 -4.31 -9.28 2.17
C ARG A 46 -3.07 -9.19 1.28
N ASN A 47 -2.42 -10.31 0.97
CA ASN A 47 -1.29 -10.36 0.04
C ASN A 47 -1.69 -9.93 -1.38
N VAL A 48 -2.89 -10.32 -1.84
CA VAL A 48 -3.46 -9.88 -3.13
C VAL A 48 -3.74 -8.37 -3.10
N VAL A 49 -4.34 -7.84 -2.03
CA VAL A 49 -4.59 -6.40 -1.88
C VAL A 49 -3.28 -5.59 -1.87
N ALA A 50 -2.23 -6.07 -1.19
CA ALA A 50 -0.94 -5.38 -1.17
C ALA A 50 -0.28 -5.32 -2.56
N ARG A 51 -0.36 -6.42 -3.34
CA ARG A 51 0.09 -6.45 -4.75
C ARG A 51 -0.76 -5.55 -5.65
N GLN A 52 -2.07 -5.48 -5.43
CA GLN A 52 -2.94 -4.56 -6.18
C GLN A 52 -2.56 -3.10 -5.90
N GLN A 53 -2.26 -2.75 -4.65
CA GLN A 53 -1.79 -1.42 -4.26
C GLN A 53 -0.42 -1.08 -4.87
N GLN A 54 0.50 -2.06 -4.95
CA GLN A 54 1.76 -1.92 -5.69
C GLN A 54 1.50 -1.62 -7.18
N ALA A 55 0.59 -2.36 -7.83
CA ALA A 55 0.25 -2.16 -9.23
C ALA A 55 -0.41 -0.80 -9.50
N THR A 56 -1.30 -0.34 -8.61
CA THR A 56 -1.91 1.00 -8.67
C THR A 56 -0.84 2.09 -8.60
N LEU A 57 0.10 2.00 -7.65
CA LEU A 57 1.20 2.96 -7.53
C LEU A 57 2.16 2.91 -8.73
N GLN A 58 2.46 1.73 -9.27
CA GLN A 58 3.29 1.60 -10.48
C GLN A 58 2.60 2.19 -11.71
N SER A 59 1.28 2.04 -11.83
CA SER A 59 0.49 2.67 -12.91
C SER A 59 0.52 4.20 -12.80
N ALA A 60 0.24 4.75 -11.61
CA ALA A 60 0.30 6.19 -11.35
C ALA A 60 1.70 6.77 -11.64
N LEU A 61 2.76 6.04 -11.25
CA LEU A 61 4.15 6.40 -11.49
C LEU A 61 4.52 6.38 -12.99
N ASN A 62 4.08 5.36 -13.74
CA ASN A 62 4.29 5.29 -15.18
C ASN A 62 3.56 6.44 -15.90
N ASN A 63 2.33 6.74 -15.51
CA ASN A 63 1.54 7.84 -16.06
C ASN A 63 2.16 9.21 -15.74
N TRP A 64 2.73 9.38 -14.55
CA TRP A 64 3.51 10.57 -14.19
C TRP A 64 4.73 10.72 -15.09
N VAL A 65 5.57 9.69 -15.26
CA VAL A 65 6.75 9.76 -16.15
C VAL A 65 6.33 10.11 -17.58
N ALA A 66 5.29 9.46 -18.11
CA ALA A 66 4.78 9.74 -19.45
C ALA A 66 4.30 11.20 -19.62
N GLY A 67 3.68 11.79 -18.60
CA GLY A 67 3.29 13.21 -18.61
C GLY A 67 4.46 14.19 -18.43
N GLN A 68 5.58 13.76 -17.83
CA GLN A 68 6.76 14.60 -17.68
C GLN A 68 7.69 14.59 -18.90
N VAL A 69 7.84 13.48 -19.63
CA VAL A 69 8.80 13.40 -20.76
C VAL A 69 8.29 14.18 -21.99
N GLY A 70 9.21 14.71 -22.81
CA GLY A 70 8.90 15.15 -24.19
C GLY A 70 8.36 16.57 -24.36
N GLY A 71 8.64 17.47 -23.43
CA GLY A 71 8.34 18.90 -23.58
C GLY A 71 9.41 19.77 -22.91
N PHE A 72 9.13 21.05 -22.72
CA PHE A 72 10.07 22.01 -22.11
C PHE A 72 9.57 22.52 -20.77
N GLU A 73 10.47 22.84 -19.85
CA GLU A 73 10.12 23.56 -18.61
C GLU A 73 11.18 24.60 -18.22
N ARG A 74 10.80 25.51 -17.32
CA ARG A 74 11.61 26.58 -16.74
C ARG A 74 11.74 26.31 -15.23
N PRO A 75 12.73 25.51 -14.82
CA PRO A 75 12.78 24.94 -13.46
C PRO A 75 13.53 25.81 -12.45
N ASP A 76 14.25 26.83 -12.93
CA ASP A 76 14.95 27.80 -12.08
C ASP A 76 14.07 29.06 -11.91
N PRO A 77 13.56 29.34 -10.70
CA PRO A 77 12.78 30.56 -10.43
C PRO A 77 13.60 31.84 -10.54
N LEU A 78 14.93 31.75 -10.37
CA LEU A 78 15.85 32.89 -10.41
C LEU A 78 16.26 33.24 -11.84
N ASN A 79 16.22 32.26 -12.76
CA ASN A 79 16.58 32.43 -14.17
C ASN A 79 15.41 32.01 -15.10
N PRO A 80 14.33 32.81 -15.21
CA PRO A 80 13.13 32.45 -15.98
C PRO A 80 13.35 32.29 -17.50
N ASN A 81 14.49 32.75 -18.02
CA ASN A 81 14.90 32.55 -19.41
C ASN A 81 15.55 31.18 -19.67
N LEU A 82 15.92 30.44 -18.62
CA LEU A 82 16.56 29.14 -18.70
C LEU A 82 15.52 28.05 -18.98
N VAL A 83 15.56 27.47 -20.16
CA VAL A 83 14.60 26.47 -20.63
C VAL A 83 15.29 25.12 -20.83
N PHE A 84 14.79 24.08 -20.18
CA PHE A 84 15.31 22.72 -20.33
C PHE A 84 14.32 21.83 -21.09
N HIS A 85 14.87 20.95 -21.95
CA HIS A 85 14.13 19.84 -22.52
C HIS A 85 13.97 18.73 -21.48
N ARG A 86 12.73 18.30 -21.24
CA ARG A 86 12.35 17.22 -20.32
C ARG A 86 12.68 15.85 -20.92
N SER A 87 13.99 15.60 -21.06
CA SER A 87 14.55 14.31 -21.43
C SER A 87 14.35 13.28 -20.31
N ILE A 88 14.57 11.99 -20.60
CA ILE A 88 14.47 10.93 -19.60
C ILE A 88 15.46 11.16 -18.44
N ALA A 89 16.68 11.60 -18.72
CA ALA A 89 17.67 11.92 -17.69
C ALA A 89 17.21 13.10 -16.80
N TYR A 90 16.60 14.11 -17.42
CA TYR A 90 16.04 15.26 -16.70
C TYR A 90 14.88 14.85 -15.77
N VAL A 91 13.93 14.06 -16.27
CA VAL A 91 12.79 13.57 -15.47
C VAL A 91 13.26 12.58 -14.37
N ARG A 92 14.30 11.79 -14.65
CA ARG A 92 15.00 10.98 -13.63
C ARG A 92 15.55 11.85 -12.51
N ASN A 93 16.24 12.94 -12.82
CA ASN A 93 16.73 13.85 -11.79
C ASN A 93 15.57 14.49 -11.01
N LYS A 94 14.48 14.89 -11.68
CA LYS A 94 13.27 15.43 -11.02
C LYS A 94 12.60 14.45 -10.05
N TYR A 95 12.63 13.15 -10.36
CA TYR A 95 12.16 12.06 -9.49
C TYR A 95 13.12 11.76 -8.34
N ASN A 96 14.43 11.78 -8.62
CA ASN A 96 15.47 11.43 -7.66
C ASN A 96 15.84 12.57 -6.69
N TYR A 97 15.61 13.84 -7.05
CA TYR A 97 16.11 15.02 -6.31
C TYR A 97 15.04 16.10 -6.08
N ALA A 98 15.10 16.73 -4.90
CA ALA A 98 14.10 17.68 -4.42
C ALA A 98 14.32 19.06 -5.04
N ASP A 99 15.53 19.57 -4.83
CA ASP A 99 16.00 20.89 -5.22
C ASP A 99 17.02 20.79 -6.35
N ASN A 100 17.09 21.82 -7.19
CA ASN A 100 18.12 21.96 -8.22
C ASN A 100 18.25 20.74 -9.16
N TYR A 101 17.16 19.99 -9.35
CA TYR A 101 17.11 18.76 -10.17
C TYR A 101 17.47 18.97 -11.66
N TRP A 102 17.56 20.22 -12.09
CA TRP A 102 17.91 20.68 -13.42
C TRP A 102 19.42 20.93 -13.62
N THR A 103 20.25 20.81 -12.57
CA THR A 103 21.71 20.95 -12.66
C THR A 103 22.40 19.61 -12.93
N GLU A 104 23.69 19.65 -13.28
CA GLU A 104 24.55 18.46 -13.47
C GLU A 104 24.95 17.77 -12.15
N SER A 105 24.70 18.41 -11.00
CA SER A 105 25.00 17.85 -9.68
C SER A 105 23.95 18.34 -8.66
N PRO A 106 22.75 17.72 -8.65
CA PRO A 106 21.67 18.09 -7.74
C PRO A 106 22.03 17.84 -6.26
N SER A 107 21.57 18.71 -5.36
CA SER A 107 22.09 18.81 -3.99
C SER A 107 21.33 18.01 -2.93
N SER A 108 20.09 17.61 -3.20
CA SER A 108 19.19 17.02 -2.19
C SER A 108 18.40 15.87 -2.80
N SER A 109 18.70 14.61 -2.45
CA SER A 109 17.89 13.47 -2.94
C SER A 109 16.49 13.49 -2.34
N ARG A 110 15.47 13.27 -3.18
CA ARG A 110 14.12 12.89 -2.75
C ARG A 110 14.20 11.49 -2.16
N ALA A 111 14.44 11.39 -0.86
CA ALA A 111 13.85 10.28 -0.10
C ALA A 111 12.32 10.31 -0.29
N SER A 112 11.59 9.22 -0.04
CA SER A 112 10.11 9.27 -0.10
C SER A 112 9.50 10.07 1.08
N ARG A 113 10.37 10.69 1.91
CA ARG A 113 10.07 11.35 3.18
C ARG A 113 10.70 12.74 3.31
N SER A 114 9.89 13.71 3.69
CA SER A 114 10.32 14.89 4.44
C SER A 114 9.26 15.22 5.48
N THR A 115 9.66 15.32 6.74
CA THR A 115 8.76 15.36 7.91
C THR A 115 8.08 16.73 8.12
N LEU A 116 8.44 17.73 7.32
CA LEU A 116 7.80 19.06 7.32
C LEU A 116 7.10 19.40 5.99
N GLY A 117 6.86 18.39 5.13
CA GLY A 117 6.30 18.60 3.79
C GLY A 117 5.99 17.31 3.01
N LYS A 118 5.19 16.43 3.59
CA LYS A 118 4.38 15.35 2.95
C LYS A 118 4.91 14.75 1.62
N ILE A 119 5.75 13.73 1.76
CA ILE A 119 5.97 12.64 0.77
C ILE A 119 6.59 13.06 -0.58
N GLY A 120 7.90 13.32 -0.61
CA GLY A 120 8.60 13.88 -1.77
C GLY A 120 8.53 13.12 -3.11
N ARG A 121 8.20 11.81 -3.13
CA ARG A 121 8.01 11.03 -4.39
C ARG A 121 6.55 10.67 -4.66
N LEU A 122 5.78 10.24 -3.66
CA LEU A 122 4.36 9.94 -3.84
C LEU A 122 3.49 11.23 -3.98
N GLU A 123 3.99 12.41 -3.58
CA GLU A 123 3.41 13.71 -3.97
C GLU A 123 3.50 13.94 -5.49
N LEU A 124 4.61 13.57 -6.15
CA LEU A 124 4.78 13.75 -7.60
C LEU A 124 3.66 13.04 -8.38
N ILE A 125 3.28 11.85 -7.92
CA ILE A 125 2.24 11.01 -8.53
C ILE A 125 0.84 11.27 -7.94
N SER A 126 0.68 12.22 -7.01
CA SER A 126 -0.59 12.49 -6.32
C SER A 126 -1.75 12.78 -7.27
N LYS A 127 -1.50 13.50 -8.37
CA LYS A 127 -2.48 13.81 -9.43
C LYS A 127 -2.83 12.62 -10.35
N TYR A 128 -2.09 11.52 -10.21
CA TYR A 128 -2.25 10.27 -10.98
C TYR A 128 -2.82 9.14 -10.11
N LEU A 129 -3.12 9.43 -8.84
CA LEU A 129 -3.91 8.63 -7.93
C LEU A 129 -5.25 9.31 -7.73
N ASP A 130 -6.27 8.56 -7.36
CA ASP A 130 -7.48 9.14 -6.78
C ASP A 130 -7.18 9.73 -5.38
N ALA A 131 -7.99 10.73 -5.00
CA ALA A 131 -7.77 11.47 -3.76
C ALA A 131 -7.80 10.57 -2.52
N ASP A 132 -8.71 9.60 -2.49
CA ASP A 132 -8.91 8.69 -1.36
C ASP A 132 -7.73 7.72 -1.21
N SER A 133 -7.23 7.13 -2.31
CA SER A 133 -6.02 6.32 -2.32
C SER A 133 -4.81 7.11 -1.83
N TYR A 134 -4.60 8.34 -2.32
CA TYR A 134 -3.49 9.18 -1.87
C TYR A 134 -3.58 9.48 -0.37
N GLN A 135 -4.76 9.88 0.13
CA GLN A 135 -4.97 10.10 1.57
C GLN A 135 -4.79 8.82 2.38
N HIS A 136 -5.27 7.68 1.88
CA HIS A 136 -5.13 6.39 2.55
C HIS A 136 -3.66 5.94 2.65
N PHE A 137 -2.82 6.17 1.63
CA PHE A 137 -1.38 5.95 1.71
C PHE A 137 -0.71 6.91 2.71
N ILE A 138 -1.08 8.20 2.72
CA ILE A 138 -0.59 9.20 3.68
C ILE A 138 -0.91 8.77 5.12
N GLN A 139 -2.18 8.54 5.43
CA GLN A 139 -2.68 8.19 6.77
C GLN A 139 -2.16 6.83 7.24
N SER A 140 -2.14 5.83 6.34
CA SER A 140 -1.60 4.51 6.69
C SER A 140 -0.10 4.52 6.94
N SER A 141 0.63 5.51 6.42
CA SER A 141 2.08 5.69 6.62
C SER A 141 2.40 6.74 7.69
N GLU A 142 1.42 7.22 8.45
CA GLU A 142 1.64 8.17 9.54
C GLU A 142 2.40 7.51 10.70
N GLY A 143 3.43 8.20 11.21
CA GLY A 143 4.37 7.68 12.21
C GLY A 143 5.35 6.63 11.67
N GLU A 144 5.14 6.15 10.44
CA GLU A 144 5.98 5.16 9.77
C GLU A 144 7.13 5.84 9.03
N TYR A 145 8.06 5.03 8.54
CA TYR A 145 9.47 5.40 8.60
C TYR A 145 9.84 6.83 8.13
N PRO A 146 9.39 7.41 6.98
CA PRO A 146 8.67 6.80 5.86
C PRO A 146 9.38 6.94 4.48
N ASP A 147 10.47 6.20 4.23
CA ASP A 147 10.70 5.65 2.87
C ASP A 147 9.75 4.48 2.54
N ILE A 148 8.97 4.15 3.55
CA ILE A 148 7.99 3.08 3.69
C ILE A 148 6.63 3.71 3.44
N ILE A 149 5.96 3.23 2.39
CA ILE A 149 4.55 3.48 2.12
C ILE A 149 3.81 2.23 2.60
N LEU A 150 2.88 2.42 3.52
CA LEU A 150 2.10 1.37 4.14
C LEU A 150 0.62 1.51 3.80
N THR A 151 -0.10 0.41 3.99
CA THR A 151 -1.56 0.33 3.94
C THR A 151 -2.07 -0.54 5.08
N GLN A 152 -3.36 -0.48 5.36
CA GLN A 152 -3.98 -1.34 6.37
C GLN A 152 -3.76 -2.85 6.10
N ALA A 153 -3.74 -3.26 4.82
CA ALA A 153 -3.46 -4.64 4.44
C ALA A 153 -2.01 -5.03 4.73
N MET A 154 -1.06 -4.17 4.34
CA MET A 154 0.37 -4.35 4.54
C MET A 154 0.76 -4.38 6.02
N LYS A 155 0.20 -3.49 6.86
CA LYS A 155 0.36 -3.52 8.33
C LYS A 155 -0.10 -4.82 8.98
N LYS A 156 -0.95 -5.61 8.30
CA LYS A 156 -1.45 -6.91 8.77
C LYS A 156 -0.71 -8.11 8.14
N THR A 157 0.16 -7.89 7.16
CA THR A 157 1.03 -8.92 6.55
C THR A 157 2.51 -8.74 6.87
N GLY A 158 2.91 -7.62 7.50
CA GLY A 158 4.31 -7.25 7.77
C GLY A 158 4.98 -6.48 6.62
N GLN A 159 4.34 -6.47 5.46
CA GLN A 159 4.87 -5.93 4.21
C GLN A 159 4.92 -4.40 4.19
N TYR A 160 5.65 -3.84 3.22
CA TYR A 160 5.59 -2.43 2.88
C TYR A 160 6.02 -2.15 1.43
N LEU A 161 5.66 -0.97 0.93
CA LEU A 161 6.12 -0.47 -0.38
C LEU A 161 7.24 0.55 -0.22
N THR A 162 8.14 0.60 -1.20
CA THR A 162 9.06 1.75 -1.36
C THR A 162 9.08 2.24 -2.81
N LEU A 163 9.24 3.56 -2.96
CA LEU A 163 9.53 4.22 -4.22
C LEU A 163 11.06 4.33 -4.35
N SER A 164 11.68 3.26 -4.86
CA SER A 164 13.13 3.20 -5.07
C SER A 164 13.61 4.28 -6.04
N ASP A 165 14.91 4.60 -5.95
CA ASP A 165 15.58 5.49 -6.89
C ASP A 165 15.42 5.00 -8.33
N TRP A 166 15.34 5.95 -9.26
CA TRP A 166 15.32 5.63 -10.68
C TRP A 166 16.76 5.40 -11.14
N ASP A 167 17.12 4.12 -11.23
CA ASP A 167 18.45 3.66 -11.66
C ASP A 167 18.86 4.22 -13.03
N GLN A 168 20.10 4.70 -13.08
CA GLN A 168 20.80 5.06 -14.30
C GLN A 168 21.58 3.85 -14.84
N ILE A 169 20.98 3.12 -15.79
CA ILE A 169 21.73 2.14 -16.57
C ILE A 169 22.74 2.88 -17.46
N GLN A 170 24.02 2.53 -17.32
CA GLN A 170 25.13 3.06 -18.11
C GLN A 170 25.24 2.44 -19.51
N SER A 171 24.49 1.36 -19.79
CA SER A 171 24.44 0.71 -21.10
C SER A 171 23.43 1.37 -22.03
N ALA A 172 23.86 1.70 -23.25
CA ALA A 172 23.21 2.63 -24.17
C ALA A 172 21.89 2.15 -24.84
N GLN A 173 21.27 1.06 -24.38
CA GLN A 173 20.12 0.44 -25.07
C GLN A 173 18.86 0.21 -24.22
N ALA A 174 18.85 0.52 -22.92
CA ALA A 174 17.68 0.30 -22.05
C ALA A 174 17.21 1.59 -21.36
N VAL A 175 16.07 2.12 -21.79
CA VAL A 175 15.31 3.13 -21.02
C VAL A 175 14.68 2.42 -19.82
N THR A 176 15.23 2.66 -18.63
CA THR A 176 14.59 2.26 -17.37
C THR A 176 13.41 3.15 -17.03
N TYR A 177 12.45 2.61 -16.29
CA TYR A 177 11.42 3.36 -15.58
C TYR A 177 11.57 3.10 -14.07
N PRO A 178 11.17 4.04 -13.20
CA PRO A 178 11.23 3.86 -11.76
C PRO A 178 10.26 2.75 -11.32
N LYS A 179 10.63 2.01 -10.27
CA LYS A 179 9.90 0.81 -9.83
C LYS A 179 9.41 0.92 -8.39
N VAL A 180 8.15 0.56 -8.19
CA VAL A 180 7.56 0.34 -6.86
C VAL A 180 7.94 -1.07 -6.40
N LYS A 181 8.68 -1.17 -5.29
CA LYS A 181 9.06 -2.47 -4.69
C LYS A 181 8.15 -2.79 -3.51
N LEU A 182 7.68 -4.03 -3.45
CA LEU A 182 6.99 -4.61 -2.30
C LEU A 182 7.98 -5.48 -1.53
N PHE A 183 8.15 -5.19 -0.25
CA PHE A 183 9.00 -5.93 0.69
C PHE A 183 8.14 -6.79 1.61
N PRO A 184 8.62 -7.99 2.00
CA PRO A 184 8.00 -8.83 3.02
C PRO A 184 8.15 -8.24 4.43
#